data_AF-A0A1C6P5F0-F1
#
_entry.id   AF-A0A1C6P5F0-F1
#
_cell.length_a   1.000
_cell.length_b   1.000
_cell.length_c   1.000
_cell.angle_alpha   90.00
_cell.angle_beta   90.00
_cell.angle_gamma   90.00
#
_symmetry.space_group_name_H-M   'P 1'
#
loop_
_entity.id
_entity.type
_entity.pdbx_description
1 polymer ?
#
loop_
_entity_poly.entity_id
_entity_poly.type
_entity_poly.pdbx_seq_one_letter_code
_entity_poly.pdbx_strand_id
1 'polypeptide(L)'
;MLMSGLGRRARIYAATAVAGAVAVVGAVLVPASFAGEPGTAKAAAAEQKATAELSPKEMLRRAATWLTANNGSQVPYSQTKTWSDGYRQDCSGYVSMTLGLSKPGPNTVGLAGDRSITTPIGLGDLKPGDLLIDADGSNTTRHVVIFEKWTDSSHSAYSAFEQRGGHGTDHRVLKYGLDAGSEYKPYRPVKLSGEAPPETPPSAQWPMLTQGSSGADVTAAQYLLRSHGHMTDADGAYGPKTVAQAKAFQSGAGLVADGEIGPKSWPKLIKAVKKGATGDAVRAAQTQLNVYGAGLQVDGQFGTATEKAATDFQRAHGLAVDGLVGPKTWEALIGTR
;
A
#
# COMPACT_ATOMS: atom_id res chain seq x y z
N MET A 1 50.63 -12.76 -47.62
CA MET A 1 51.36 -11.82 -48.51
C MET A 1 51.19 -10.42 -47.95
N LEU A 2 52.26 -9.65 -47.96
CA LEU A 2 52.55 -8.43 -47.19
C LEU A 2 51.46 -7.35 -47.19
N MET A 3 51.42 -6.48 -46.16
CA MET A 3 51.64 -5.03 -46.30
C MET A 3 51.99 -4.38 -44.93
N SER A 4 53.24 -3.89 -44.85
CA SER A 4 53.69 -2.55 -44.37
C SER A 4 52.79 -1.75 -43.41
N GLY A 5 53.27 -1.12 -42.34
CA GLY A 5 54.64 -0.70 -42.02
C GLY A 5 54.73 0.80 -41.72
N LEU A 6 54.88 1.11 -40.42
CA LEU A 6 55.65 2.21 -39.80
C LEU A 6 55.22 3.69 -39.93
N GLY A 7 55.38 4.41 -38.80
CA GLY A 7 56.04 5.73 -38.88
C GLY A 7 55.86 6.82 -37.80
N ARG A 8 55.90 6.49 -36.51
CA ARG A 8 56.67 7.17 -35.43
C ARG A 8 56.93 8.71 -35.40
N ARG A 9 56.76 9.25 -34.16
CA ARG A 9 57.63 10.20 -33.38
C ARG A 9 57.57 11.70 -33.75
N ALA A 10 57.90 12.68 -32.90
CA ALA A 10 57.97 12.89 -31.45
C ALA A 10 58.45 14.36 -31.23
N ARG A 11 58.00 14.99 -30.12
CA ARG A 11 58.78 15.83 -29.19
C ARG A 11 59.27 17.26 -29.56
N ILE A 12 59.03 18.19 -28.59
CA ILE A 12 59.94 19.19 -27.96
C ILE A 12 59.52 20.69 -28.02
N TYR A 13 59.20 21.19 -26.80
CA TYR A 13 59.55 22.44 -26.07
C TYR A 13 59.53 23.88 -26.65
N ALA A 14 59.07 24.76 -25.74
CA ALA A 14 59.66 26.04 -25.29
C ALA A 14 59.10 27.40 -25.81
N ALA A 15 58.39 28.06 -24.88
CA ALA A 15 58.81 29.28 -24.17
C ALA A 15 58.56 30.71 -24.73
N THR A 16 58.08 31.53 -23.77
CA THR A 16 58.41 32.93 -23.45
C THR A 16 57.75 34.14 -24.14
N ALA A 17 57.02 34.89 -23.29
CA ALA A 17 57.24 36.29 -22.90
C ALA A 17 56.40 37.47 -23.49
N VAL A 18 55.52 37.98 -22.62
CA VAL A 18 55.36 39.36 -22.07
C VAL A 18 55.46 40.59 -23.01
N ALA A 19 54.41 41.42 -23.02
CA ALA A 19 54.38 42.82 -22.53
C ALA A 19 53.27 43.64 -23.21
N GLY A 20 52.57 44.53 -22.47
CA GLY A 20 52.02 45.75 -23.08
C GLY A 20 50.72 46.35 -22.54
N ALA A 21 50.86 47.17 -21.51
CA ALA A 21 50.17 48.47 -21.31
C ALA A 21 48.71 48.56 -20.84
N VAL A 22 48.51 49.68 -20.11
CA VAL A 22 47.50 50.02 -19.11
C VAL A 22 46.53 51.08 -19.66
N ALA A 23 45.26 51.03 -19.27
CA ALA A 23 44.40 52.21 -19.11
C ALA A 23 43.31 51.93 -18.06
N VAL A 24 43.06 52.90 -17.17
CA VAL A 24 42.16 52.82 -16.01
C VAL A 24 40.99 53.81 -16.21
N VAL A 25 39.87 53.47 -15.55
CA VAL A 25 38.72 54.28 -15.09
C VAL A 25 37.47 54.25 -15.97
N GLY A 26 36.39 53.71 -15.39
CA GLY A 26 35.01 53.83 -15.87
C GLY A 26 34.12 52.74 -15.28
N ALA A 27 33.70 52.90 -14.03
CA ALA A 27 32.81 51.98 -13.34
C ALA A 27 31.42 51.90 -14.01
N VAL A 28 30.77 50.72 -13.94
CA VAL A 28 29.46 50.51 -13.28
C VAL A 28 28.87 49.14 -13.66
N LEU A 29 28.58 48.36 -12.62
CA LEU A 29 27.61 47.26 -12.46
C LEU A 29 27.72 46.01 -13.37
N VAL A 30 28.16 44.89 -12.78
CA VAL A 30 27.34 43.72 -12.36
C VAL A 30 28.33 42.68 -11.77
N PRO A 31 28.20 42.20 -10.51
CA PRO A 31 28.89 40.97 -10.15
C PRO A 31 28.13 39.78 -10.76
N ALA A 32 28.69 39.23 -11.85
CA ALA A 32 28.37 37.89 -12.30
C ALA A 32 29.14 36.88 -11.41
N SER A 33 28.37 35.94 -10.86
CA SER A 33 28.76 34.60 -10.42
C SER A 33 30.10 34.43 -9.68
N PHE A 34 30.02 34.40 -8.36
CA PHE A 34 30.80 33.44 -7.58
C PHE A 34 29.98 32.14 -7.40
N ALA A 35 30.71 31.03 -7.48
CA ALA A 35 30.24 29.65 -7.47
C ALA A 35 29.14 29.38 -6.43
N GLY A 36 27.99 28.89 -6.90
CA GLY A 36 27.01 28.20 -6.05
C GLY A 36 27.41 26.73 -5.95
N GLU A 37 27.76 26.29 -4.74
CA GLU A 37 28.01 24.89 -4.43
C GLU A 37 26.78 24.00 -4.76
N PRO A 38 26.97 22.79 -5.29
CA PRO A 38 25.89 21.81 -5.45
C PRO A 38 25.61 21.14 -4.10
N GLY A 39 25.03 21.88 -3.15
CA GLY A 39 24.81 21.38 -1.78
C GLY A 39 23.41 21.61 -1.20
N THR A 40 22.71 22.65 -1.62
CA THR A 40 21.54 23.15 -0.85
C THR A 40 20.22 22.48 -1.22
N ALA A 41 20.04 22.01 -2.47
CA ALA A 41 18.78 21.36 -2.87
C ALA A 41 18.57 19.99 -2.23
N LYS A 42 19.65 19.23 -1.98
CA LYS A 42 19.58 17.90 -1.38
C LYS A 42 19.43 17.97 0.15
N ALA A 43 20.00 18.99 0.78
CA ALA A 43 19.79 19.28 2.20
C ALA A 43 18.37 19.79 2.47
N ALA A 44 17.84 20.71 1.66
CA ALA A 44 16.47 21.20 1.80
C ALA A 44 15.42 20.10 1.54
N ALA A 45 15.65 19.19 0.58
CA ALA A 45 14.78 18.02 0.36
C ALA A 45 14.93 16.93 1.43
N ALA A 46 16.07 16.86 2.12
CA ALA A 46 16.27 15.98 3.27
C ALA A 46 15.65 16.56 4.55
N GLU A 47 15.65 17.89 4.70
CA GLU A 47 15.05 18.62 5.80
C GLU A 47 13.52 18.70 5.68
N GLN A 48 12.98 18.77 4.45
CA GLN A 48 11.55 18.57 4.19
C GLN A 48 11.05 17.14 4.44
N LYS A 49 11.96 16.16 4.64
CA LYS A 49 11.61 14.77 4.95
C LYS A 49 11.44 14.50 6.44
N ALA A 50 11.71 15.50 7.30
CA ALA A 50 11.69 15.35 8.76
C ALA A 50 10.35 15.73 9.43
N THR A 51 9.32 16.12 8.67
CA THR A 51 8.00 16.52 9.21
C THR A 51 6.82 15.75 8.61
N ALA A 52 7.04 14.68 7.84
CA ALA A 52 5.94 13.88 7.31
C ALA A 52 5.23 13.14 8.46
N GLU A 53 4.05 13.62 8.82
CA GLU A 53 3.11 12.95 9.72
C GLU A 53 2.82 11.52 9.22
N LEU A 54 2.73 10.56 10.14
CA LEU A 54 2.54 9.15 9.82
C LEU A 54 1.10 8.96 9.30
N SER A 55 0.89 8.54 8.05
CA SER A 55 -0.48 8.23 7.63
C SER A 55 -1.03 6.97 8.31
N PRO A 56 -2.35 6.86 8.54
CA PRO A 56 -2.94 5.63 9.10
C PRO A 56 -2.66 4.38 8.24
N LYS A 57 -2.62 4.56 6.92
CA LYS A 57 -2.21 3.50 5.97
C LYS A 57 -0.80 2.99 6.26
N GLU A 58 0.14 3.89 6.49
CA GLU A 58 1.53 3.54 6.79
C GLU A 58 1.64 2.86 8.16
N MET A 59 0.90 3.33 9.16
CA MET A 59 0.83 2.68 10.47
C MET A 59 0.36 1.23 10.36
N LEU A 60 -0.74 0.98 9.64
CA LEU A 60 -1.27 -0.38 9.45
C LEU A 60 -0.34 -1.25 8.60
N ARG A 61 0.34 -0.68 7.59
CA ARG A 61 1.39 -1.39 6.84
C ARG A 61 2.52 -1.85 7.77
N ARG A 62 2.93 -0.99 8.70
CA ARG A 62 3.93 -1.33 9.72
C ARG A 62 3.42 -2.41 10.67
N ALA A 63 2.16 -2.30 11.11
CA ALA A 63 1.50 -3.32 11.93
C ALA A 63 1.58 -4.71 11.26
N ALA A 64 1.21 -4.79 9.98
CA ALA A 64 1.24 -6.03 9.22
C ALA A 64 2.64 -6.66 9.08
N THR A 65 3.73 -5.90 9.17
CA THR A 65 5.09 -6.46 9.00
C THR A 65 5.41 -7.53 10.04
N TRP A 66 4.95 -7.37 11.28
CA TRP A 66 5.24 -8.31 12.35
C TRP A 66 4.43 -9.61 12.26
N LEU A 67 3.40 -9.69 11.41
CA LEU A 67 2.66 -10.94 11.17
C LEU A 67 3.54 -12.01 10.52
N THR A 68 4.59 -11.62 9.80
CA THR A 68 5.44 -12.55 9.03
C THR A 68 6.94 -12.33 9.23
N ALA A 69 7.35 -11.43 10.13
CA ALA A 69 8.76 -11.05 10.28
C ALA A 69 9.66 -12.15 10.86
N ASN A 70 9.09 -13.23 11.41
CA ASN A 70 9.82 -14.36 11.94
C ASN A 70 9.84 -15.52 10.94
N ASN A 71 10.64 -15.38 9.86
CA ASN A 71 10.76 -16.40 8.81
C ASN A 71 9.40 -16.82 8.20
N GLY A 72 8.52 -15.85 7.94
CA GLY A 72 7.17 -16.09 7.45
C GLY A 72 6.13 -16.35 8.55
N SER A 73 6.55 -16.46 9.82
CA SER A 73 5.68 -16.52 10.99
C SER A 73 5.65 -15.19 11.74
N GLN A 74 4.71 -15.05 12.68
CA GLN A 74 4.55 -13.84 13.49
C GLN A 74 5.67 -13.62 14.52
N VAL A 75 5.89 -12.36 14.88
CA VAL A 75 6.82 -11.99 15.95
C VAL A 75 6.29 -12.52 17.28
N PRO A 76 7.07 -13.34 18.02
CA PRO A 76 6.61 -13.93 19.27
C PRO A 76 6.44 -12.87 20.36
N TYR A 77 5.52 -13.11 21.30
CA TYR A 77 5.29 -12.22 22.43
C TYR A 77 6.37 -12.35 23.50
N SER A 78 6.85 -11.23 24.03
CA SER A 78 7.70 -11.22 25.21
C SER A 78 7.68 -9.85 25.90
N GLN A 79 7.47 -9.86 27.22
CA GLN A 79 7.57 -8.67 28.08
C GLN A 79 9.02 -8.21 28.30
N THR A 80 10.01 -9.05 27.98
CA THR A 80 11.41 -8.81 28.35
C THR A 80 12.36 -8.76 27.15
N LYS A 81 11.87 -9.11 25.96
CA LYS A 81 12.68 -9.17 24.75
C LYS A 81 12.33 -8.06 23.78
N THR A 82 13.32 -7.74 22.95
CA THR A 82 13.25 -6.77 21.87
C THR A 82 13.40 -7.52 20.55
N TRP A 83 12.63 -7.13 19.54
CA TRP A 83 12.73 -7.69 18.20
C TRP A 83 13.95 -7.14 17.44
N SER A 84 14.28 -7.72 16.30
CA SER A 84 15.45 -7.32 15.51
C SER A 84 15.40 -5.87 15.00
N ASP A 85 14.20 -5.27 14.94
CA ASP A 85 14.00 -3.87 14.62
C ASP A 85 14.21 -2.91 15.82
N GLY A 86 14.49 -3.44 17.01
CA GLY A 86 14.79 -2.69 18.22
C GLY A 86 13.57 -2.29 19.06
N TYR A 87 12.35 -2.71 18.72
CA TYR A 87 11.15 -2.49 19.55
C TYR A 87 10.84 -3.68 20.47
N ARG A 88 10.24 -3.41 21.64
CA ARG A 88 9.84 -4.48 22.58
C ARG A 88 8.74 -5.36 21.98
N GLN A 89 8.78 -6.65 22.29
CA GLN A 89 7.83 -7.65 21.77
C GLN A 89 6.52 -7.76 22.58
N ASP A 90 6.20 -6.73 23.35
CA ASP A 90 4.95 -6.58 24.12
C ASP A 90 3.93 -5.72 23.37
N CYS A 91 2.69 -5.62 23.89
CA CYS A 91 1.58 -4.89 23.28
C CYS A 91 1.91 -3.41 22.99
N SER A 92 2.52 -2.72 23.96
CA SER A 92 2.88 -1.30 23.85
C SER A 92 4.13 -1.05 22.99
N GLY A 93 5.07 -2.00 22.97
CA GLY A 93 6.24 -2.00 22.11
C GLY A 93 5.87 -2.17 20.65
N TYR A 94 4.90 -3.05 20.37
CA TYR A 94 4.33 -3.21 19.04
C TYR A 94 3.66 -1.93 18.54
N VAL A 95 2.80 -1.29 19.35
CA VAL A 95 2.20 0.00 18.99
C VAL A 95 3.27 1.07 18.76
N SER A 96 4.28 1.14 19.63
CA SER A 96 5.42 2.05 19.45
C SER A 96 6.15 1.80 18.13
N MET A 97 6.30 0.53 17.73
CA MET A 97 6.85 0.14 16.43
C MET A 97 5.97 0.64 15.28
N THR A 98 4.65 0.51 15.36
CA THR A 98 3.76 0.98 14.28
C THR A 98 3.73 2.51 14.14
N LEU A 99 3.85 3.22 15.26
CA LEU A 99 3.87 4.68 15.32
C LEU A 99 5.25 5.28 15.02
N GLY A 100 6.32 4.48 15.12
CA GLY A 100 7.69 4.97 14.96
C GLY A 100 8.13 5.88 16.09
N LEU A 101 7.68 5.57 17.30
CA LEU A 101 8.11 6.27 18.49
C LEU A 101 9.58 5.95 18.79
N SER A 102 10.26 6.86 19.46
CA SER A 102 11.62 6.63 19.93
C SER A 102 11.67 5.38 20.81
N LYS A 103 12.67 4.52 20.56
CA LYS A 103 12.88 3.28 21.32
C LYS A 103 13.34 3.59 22.75
N PRO A 104 12.93 2.82 23.77
CA PRO A 104 12.14 1.58 23.66
C PRO A 104 10.63 1.82 23.47
N GLY A 105 10.16 3.07 23.48
CA GLY A 105 8.75 3.46 23.41
C GLY A 105 8.06 3.49 24.78
N PRO A 106 6.95 4.22 24.95
CA PRO A 106 6.15 4.21 26.17
C PRO A 106 5.53 2.83 26.45
N ASN A 107 5.07 2.63 27.68
CA ASN A 107 4.16 1.52 28.02
C ASN A 107 2.70 1.94 27.75
N THR A 108 1.74 1.06 28.02
CA THR A 108 0.29 1.31 27.83
C THR A 108 -0.22 2.57 28.56
N VAL A 109 0.25 2.84 29.79
CA VAL A 109 -0.10 4.08 30.51
C VAL A 109 0.49 5.30 29.83
N GLY A 110 1.75 5.24 29.39
CA GLY A 110 2.38 6.32 28.66
C GLY A 110 1.67 6.62 27.34
N LEU A 111 1.25 5.58 26.60
CA LEU A 111 0.45 5.73 25.38
C LEU A 111 -0.90 6.42 25.66
N ALA A 112 -1.59 6.07 26.75
CA ALA A 112 -2.88 6.65 27.12
C ALA A 112 -2.78 8.04 27.78
N GLY A 113 -1.67 8.33 28.47
CA GLY A 113 -1.48 9.54 29.27
C GLY A 113 -0.82 10.70 28.53
N ASP A 114 0.08 10.41 27.59
CA ASP A 114 0.84 11.44 26.88
C ASP A 114 0.04 12.01 25.70
N ARG A 115 -0.42 13.26 25.85
CA ARG A 115 -1.20 13.98 24.83
C ARG A 115 -0.37 14.40 23.61
N SER A 116 0.95 14.30 23.67
CA SER A 116 1.83 14.43 22.49
C SER A 116 1.93 13.13 21.67
N ILE A 117 1.32 12.05 22.16
CA ILE A 117 1.29 10.75 21.49
C ILE A 117 -0.15 10.39 21.10
N THR A 118 -1.13 10.51 22.01
CA THR A 118 -2.53 10.18 21.72
C THR A 118 -3.54 11.15 22.34
N THR A 119 -4.69 11.29 21.67
CA THR A 119 -5.85 12.05 22.14
C THR A 119 -7.05 11.11 22.35
N PRO A 120 -7.80 11.19 23.46
CA PRO A 120 -9.02 10.42 23.64
C PRO A 120 -10.07 10.75 22.57
N ILE A 121 -10.84 9.76 22.13
CA ILE A 121 -11.94 9.92 21.17
C ILE A 121 -13.20 9.20 21.66
N GLY A 122 -14.34 9.36 20.95
CA GLY A 122 -15.51 8.51 21.17
C GLY A 122 -15.35 7.14 20.50
N LEU A 123 -16.01 6.11 21.04
CA LEU A 123 -16.01 4.77 20.42
C LEU A 123 -16.60 4.80 19.00
N GLY A 124 -17.63 5.62 18.78
CA GLY A 124 -18.22 5.83 17.45
C GLY A 124 -17.32 6.57 16.46
N ASP A 125 -16.24 7.19 16.93
CA ASP A 125 -15.31 7.97 16.09
C ASP A 125 -14.11 7.14 15.64
N LEU A 126 -14.05 5.85 15.97
CA LEU A 126 -12.95 4.95 15.62
C LEU A 126 -12.72 4.94 14.10
N LYS A 127 -11.45 5.11 13.74
CA LYS A 127 -10.92 5.07 12.37
C LYS A 127 -9.72 4.13 12.32
N PRO A 128 -9.39 3.57 11.14
CA PRO A 128 -8.20 2.75 10.97
C PRO A 128 -6.95 3.43 11.57
N GLY A 129 -6.20 2.72 12.41
CA GLY A 129 -5.02 3.22 13.12
C GLY A 129 -5.28 3.79 14.51
N ASP A 130 -6.54 4.00 14.91
CA ASP A 130 -6.87 4.35 16.29
C ASP A 130 -6.57 3.17 17.24
N LEU A 131 -6.37 3.50 18.51
CA LEU A 131 -5.98 2.54 19.54
C LEU A 131 -7.15 2.32 20.49
N LEU A 132 -7.36 1.08 20.91
CA LEU A 132 -8.11 0.80 22.13
C LEU A 132 -7.12 0.40 23.20
N ILE A 133 -7.03 1.21 24.25
CA ILE A 133 -6.04 1.08 25.31
C ILE A 133 -6.76 0.77 26.61
N ASP A 134 -6.43 -0.39 27.18
CA ASP A 134 -6.65 -0.67 28.59
C ASP A 134 -5.40 -0.25 29.37
N ALA A 135 -5.50 0.94 29.96
CA ALA A 135 -4.45 1.51 30.81
C ALA A 135 -4.70 1.22 32.30
N ASP A 136 -5.87 0.69 32.63
CA ASP A 136 -6.24 0.33 33.99
C ASP A 136 -5.65 -1.06 34.31
N GLY A 137 -5.47 -1.38 35.59
CA GLY A 137 -4.82 -2.63 36.01
C GLY A 137 -3.28 -2.60 36.13
N SER A 138 -2.68 -3.78 36.13
CA SER A 138 -1.24 -4.06 36.34
C SER A 138 -0.44 -4.14 35.04
N ASN A 139 0.89 -4.21 35.15
CA ASN A 139 1.79 -4.43 34.01
C ASN A 139 1.57 -5.76 33.25
N THR A 140 0.76 -6.68 33.79
CA THR A 140 0.42 -7.97 33.17
C THR A 140 -1.01 -8.04 32.64
N THR A 141 -1.84 -7.05 32.92
CA THR A 141 -3.28 -7.01 32.55
C THR A 141 -3.59 -5.91 31.55
N ARG A 142 -2.84 -4.80 31.61
CA ARG A 142 -2.91 -3.73 30.60
C ARG A 142 -2.63 -4.25 29.20
N HIS A 143 -3.38 -3.74 28.24
CA HIS A 143 -3.23 -4.13 26.85
C HIS A 143 -3.57 -2.98 25.90
N VAL A 144 -3.12 -3.10 24.66
CA VAL A 144 -3.47 -2.16 23.60
C VAL A 144 -3.59 -2.91 22.28
N VAL A 145 -4.61 -2.53 21.52
CA VAL A 145 -4.86 -3.04 20.18
C VAL A 145 -5.01 -1.87 19.19
N ILE A 146 -4.69 -2.14 17.92
CA ILE A 146 -4.80 -1.18 16.83
C ILE A 146 -6.05 -1.51 16.03
N PHE A 147 -7.04 -0.62 16.06
CA PHE A 147 -8.26 -0.75 15.28
C PHE A 147 -7.95 -0.66 13.78
N GLU A 148 -8.43 -1.62 12.99
CA GLU A 148 -8.38 -1.57 11.54
C GLU A 148 -9.73 -1.09 10.98
N LYS A 149 -10.82 -1.79 11.32
CA LYS A 149 -12.17 -1.51 10.80
C LYS A 149 -13.25 -2.25 11.57
N TRP A 150 -14.47 -1.75 11.50
CA TRP A 150 -15.67 -2.49 11.92
C TRP A 150 -15.91 -3.70 11.02
N THR A 151 -16.43 -4.79 11.60
CA THR A 151 -16.83 -5.98 10.83
C THR A 151 -18.23 -5.88 10.27
N ASP A 152 -19.03 -4.94 10.79
CA ASP A 152 -20.43 -4.74 10.43
C ASP A 152 -20.85 -3.29 10.72
N SER A 153 -21.95 -2.87 10.11
CA SER A 153 -22.49 -1.51 10.27
C SER A 153 -23.12 -1.24 11.64
N SER A 154 -23.35 -2.27 12.46
CA SER A 154 -23.83 -2.11 13.84
C SER A 154 -22.69 -1.90 14.84
N HIS A 155 -21.43 -1.88 14.37
CA HIS A 155 -20.23 -1.76 15.19
C HIS A 155 -20.17 -2.84 16.29
N SER A 156 -20.61 -4.07 15.98
CA SER A 156 -20.73 -5.16 16.96
C SER A 156 -19.42 -5.93 17.21
N ALA A 157 -18.47 -5.81 16.28
CA ALA A 157 -17.09 -6.25 16.42
C ALA A 157 -16.18 -5.49 15.42
N TYR A 158 -14.87 -5.57 15.59
CA TYR A 158 -13.90 -4.93 14.71
C TYR A 158 -12.68 -5.82 14.46
N SER A 159 -12.10 -5.68 13.27
CA SER A 159 -10.79 -6.25 12.94
C SER A 159 -9.69 -5.36 13.54
N ALA A 160 -8.68 -5.98 14.15
CA ALA A 160 -7.59 -5.27 14.80
C ALA A 160 -6.28 -6.05 14.81
N PHE A 161 -5.18 -5.31 14.91
CA PHE A 161 -3.85 -5.85 15.14
C PHE A 161 -3.51 -5.80 16.63
N GLU A 162 -2.90 -6.87 17.14
CA GLU A 162 -2.42 -6.92 18.52
C GLU A 162 -1.14 -7.75 18.66
N GLN A 163 -0.40 -7.50 19.73
CA GLN A 163 0.74 -8.31 20.13
C GLN A 163 0.38 -8.94 21.48
N ARG A 164 0.08 -10.24 21.50
CA ARG A 164 -0.52 -10.90 22.67
C ARG A 164 0.22 -12.13 23.16
N GLY A 165 0.17 -12.36 24.48
CA GLY A 165 0.74 -13.53 25.13
C GLY A 165 0.23 -14.84 24.55
N GLY A 166 1.11 -15.85 24.51
CA GLY A 166 0.79 -17.20 24.00
C GLY A 166 0.60 -17.29 22.48
N HIS A 167 0.78 -16.19 21.73
CA HIS A 167 0.66 -16.18 20.28
C HIS A 167 1.77 -15.37 19.63
N GLY A 168 1.89 -14.08 19.97
CA GLY A 168 2.69 -13.13 19.23
C GLY A 168 1.82 -12.09 18.53
N THR A 169 2.29 -11.58 17.39
CA THR A 169 1.50 -10.66 16.56
C THR A 169 0.29 -11.38 16.00
N ASP A 170 -0.88 -10.77 16.08
CA ASP A 170 -2.15 -11.33 15.65
C ASP A 170 -2.95 -10.27 14.89
N HIS A 171 -3.79 -10.72 13.97
CA HIS A 171 -4.76 -9.90 13.26
C HIS A 171 -6.09 -10.64 13.29
N ARG A 172 -7.03 -10.14 14.11
CA ARG A 172 -8.25 -10.88 14.43
C ARG A 172 -9.41 -9.96 14.75
N VAL A 173 -10.60 -10.56 14.79
CA VAL A 173 -11.83 -9.89 15.19
C VAL A 173 -11.89 -9.79 16.72
N LEU A 174 -12.15 -8.59 17.22
CA LEU A 174 -12.21 -8.23 18.64
C LEU A 174 -13.50 -7.50 18.98
N LYS A 175 -13.79 -7.47 20.29
CA LYS A 175 -14.91 -6.73 20.89
C LYS A 175 -14.46 -5.88 22.08
N TYR A 176 -13.16 -5.64 22.25
CA TYR A 176 -12.68 -4.85 23.39
C TYR A 176 -13.24 -3.43 23.31
N GLY A 177 -13.61 -2.84 24.45
CA GLY A 177 -14.19 -1.49 24.49
C GLY A 177 -15.65 -1.37 24.04
N LEU A 178 -16.28 -2.43 23.54
CA LEU A 178 -17.67 -2.36 23.04
C LEU A 178 -18.72 -2.54 24.13
N ASP A 179 -18.40 -3.29 25.18
CA ASP A 179 -19.31 -3.50 26.29
C ASP A 179 -19.38 -2.28 27.21
N ALA A 180 -20.57 -2.00 27.74
CA ALA A 180 -20.76 -0.97 28.75
C ALA A 180 -19.87 -1.25 29.97
N GLY A 181 -19.05 -0.28 30.35
CA GLY A 181 -18.11 -0.42 31.47
C GLY A 181 -16.76 -1.04 31.11
N SER A 182 -16.47 -1.33 29.84
CA SER A 182 -15.15 -1.82 29.42
C SER A 182 -14.02 -0.87 29.83
N GLU A 183 -12.90 -1.43 30.28
CA GLU A 183 -11.68 -0.69 30.65
C GLU A 183 -10.94 -0.13 29.42
N TYR A 184 -11.12 -0.74 28.25
CA TYR A 184 -10.54 -0.25 27.01
C TYR A 184 -11.19 1.07 26.59
N LYS A 185 -10.38 2.13 26.54
CA LYS A 185 -10.80 3.44 26.03
C LYS A 185 -10.18 3.71 24.65
N PRO A 186 -10.92 4.35 23.73
CA PRO A 186 -10.42 4.63 22.40
C PRO A 186 -9.58 5.92 22.36
N TYR A 187 -8.47 5.88 21.63
CA TYR A 187 -7.50 6.96 21.49
C TYR A 187 -7.05 7.10 20.04
N ARG A 188 -6.89 8.33 19.55
CA ARG A 188 -6.29 8.66 18.27
C ARG A 188 -4.84 9.13 18.43
N PRO A 189 -3.86 8.47 17.82
CA PRO A 189 -2.48 8.97 17.82
C PRO A 189 -2.35 10.35 17.13
N VAL A 190 -1.67 11.30 17.75
CA VAL A 190 -1.64 12.72 17.31
C VAL A 190 -0.78 12.99 16.08
N LYS A 191 0.17 12.10 15.78
CA LYS A 191 0.98 12.15 14.56
C LYS A 191 0.34 11.39 13.38
N LEU A 192 -0.89 10.89 13.55
CA LEU A 192 -1.69 10.39 12.44
C LEU A 192 -2.39 11.55 11.77
N SER A 193 -1.80 12.08 10.70
CA SER A 193 -2.47 13.02 9.81
C SER A 193 -2.47 12.51 8.37
N GLY A 194 -3.42 13.02 7.58
CA GLY A 194 -3.83 12.44 6.31
C GLY A 194 -5.12 11.64 6.47
N GLU A 195 -5.97 11.71 5.44
CA GLU A 195 -7.25 11.01 5.42
C GLU A 195 -7.04 9.52 5.70
N ALA A 196 -7.84 8.96 6.61
CA ALA A 196 -7.91 7.52 6.81
C ALA A 196 -8.09 6.85 5.44
N PRO A 197 -7.49 5.67 5.19
CA PRO A 197 -7.84 4.91 3.99
C PRO A 197 -9.37 4.85 3.92
N PRO A 198 -10.00 5.17 2.78
CA PRO A 198 -11.45 5.05 2.68
C PRO A 198 -11.78 3.60 3.07
N GLU A 199 -12.66 3.41 4.05
CA GLU A 199 -12.99 2.12 4.70
C GLU A 199 -12.79 0.93 3.74
N THR A 200 -11.78 0.11 3.99
CA THR A 200 -11.48 -1.05 3.13
C THR A 200 -12.24 -2.26 3.68
N PRO A 201 -13.27 -2.79 2.99
CA PRO A 201 -13.88 -4.09 3.29
C PRO A 201 -12.84 -5.24 3.26
N PRO A 202 -13.15 -6.46 3.75
CA PRO A 202 -12.18 -7.57 3.97
C PRO A 202 -11.18 -7.75 2.83
N SER A 203 -9.90 -7.96 3.17
CA SER A 203 -8.80 -8.11 2.21
C SER A 203 -9.03 -9.33 1.32
N ALA A 204 -9.65 -9.09 0.18
CA ALA A 204 -9.57 -9.94 -0.98
C ALA A 204 -8.11 -9.90 -1.47
N GLN A 205 -7.31 -10.91 -1.14
CA GLN A 205 -5.96 -10.96 -1.71
C GLN A 205 -6.09 -11.25 -3.21
N TRP A 206 -5.54 -10.37 -4.03
CA TRP A 206 -5.48 -10.59 -5.47
C TRP A 206 -4.87 -11.97 -5.77
N PRO A 207 -5.57 -12.84 -6.53
CA PRO A 207 -5.07 -14.16 -6.85
C PRO A 207 -3.83 -14.04 -7.73
N MET A 208 -2.94 -15.02 -7.58
CA MET A 208 -1.78 -15.15 -8.44
C MET A 208 -2.14 -16.02 -9.65
N LEU A 209 -2.22 -15.42 -10.84
CA LEU A 209 -2.46 -16.14 -12.07
C LEU A 209 -1.14 -16.41 -12.80
N THR A 210 -0.86 -17.68 -13.04
CA THR A 210 0.34 -18.18 -13.71
C THR A 210 -0.02 -19.19 -14.80
N GLN A 211 0.96 -19.60 -15.61
CA GLN A 211 0.73 -20.60 -16.66
C GLN A 211 0.11 -21.89 -16.09
N GLY A 212 -1.00 -22.33 -16.68
CA GLY A 212 -1.77 -23.49 -16.22
C GLY A 212 -2.92 -23.14 -15.27
N SER A 213 -3.01 -21.89 -14.78
CA SER A 213 -4.20 -21.41 -14.07
C SER A 213 -5.42 -21.48 -15.00
N SER A 214 -6.62 -21.67 -14.43
CA SER A 214 -7.86 -21.67 -15.22
C SER A 214 -9.05 -21.12 -14.43
N GLY A 215 -10.15 -20.81 -15.13
CA GLY A 215 -11.42 -20.39 -14.55
C GLY A 215 -11.79 -18.93 -14.79
N ALA A 216 -12.73 -18.43 -13.99
CA ALA A 216 -13.33 -17.11 -14.19
C ALA A 216 -12.34 -15.95 -13.98
N ASP A 217 -11.35 -16.10 -13.10
CA ASP A 217 -10.30 -15.08 -12.90
C ASP A 217 -9.39 -14.95 -14.11
N VAL A 218 -9.03 -16.08 -14.71
CA VAL A 218 -8.28 -16.11 -15.96
C VAL A 218 -9.09 -15.47 -17.08
N THR A 219 -10.37 -15.82 -17.20
CA THR A 219 -11.28 -15.25 -18.19
C THR A 219 -11.39 -13.73 -18.05
N ALA A 220 -11.55 -13.24 -16.82
CA ALA A 220 -11.60 -11.81 -16.52
C ALA A 220 -10.26 -11.11 -16.83
N ALA A 221 -9.13 -11.72 -16.47
CA ALA A 221 -7.80 -11.20 -16.81
C ALA A 221 -7.59 -11.11 -18.32
N GLN A 222 -8.00 -12.12 -19.09
CA GLN A 222 -7.94 -12.14 -20.55
C GLN A 222 -8.77 -11.02 -21.18
N TYR A 223 -9.99 -10.81 -20.70
CA TYR A 223 -10.80 -9.65 -21.13
C TYR A 223 -10.17 -8.31 -20.76
N LEU A 224 -9.62 -8.17 -19.56
CA LEU A 224 -8.94 -6.93 -19.16
C LEU A 224 -7.68 -6.68 -20.00
N LEU A 225 -6.87 -7.70 -20.29
CA LEU A 225 -5.72 -7.60 -21.21
C LEU A 225 -6.17 -7.11 -22.59
N ARG A 226 -7.22 -7.70 -23.16
CA ARG A 226 -7.80 -7.25 -24.44
C ARG A 226 -8.26 -5.80 -24.39
N SER A 227 -8.83 -5.36 -23.27
CA SER A 227 -9.25 -3.96 -23.08
C SER A 227 -8.09 -2.97 -23.09
N HIS A 228 -6.86 -3.43 -22.83
CA HIS A 228 -5.61 -2.65 -22.94
C HIS A 228 -4.89 -2.86 -24.28
N GLY A 229 -5.52 -3.56 -25.24
CA GLY A 229 -4.95 -3.82 -26.57
C GLY A 229 -4.13 -5.10 -26.65
N HIS A 230 -4.03 -5.88 -25.57
CA HIS A 230 -3.27 -7.13 -25.52
C HIS A 230 -4.16 -8.31 -25.87
N MET A 231 -4.21 -8.68 -27.14
CA MET A 231 -5.17 -9.65 -27.67
C MET A 231 -4.80 -11.09 -27.29
N THR A 232 -5.71 -11.75 -26.57
CA THR A 232 -5.66 -13.17 -26.20
C THR A 232 -7.05 -13.77 -26.30
N ASP A 233 -7.13 -15.08 -26.44
CA ASP A 233 -8.39 -15.82 -26.34
C ASP A 233 -8.91 -15.67 -24.89
N ALA A 234 -10.22 -15.44 -24.69
CA ALA A 234 -10.87 -15.32 -23.39
C ALA A 234 -11.57 -16.63 -23.01
N ASP A 235 -10.78 -17.71 -23.02
CA ASP A 235 -11.21 -19.11 -22.87
C ASP A 235 -11.13 -19.62 -21.43
N GLY A 236 -10.63 -18.79 -20.50
CA GLY A 236 -10.44 -19.18 -19.11
C GLY A 236 -9.25 -20.11 -18.89
N ALA A 237 -8.33 -20.26 -19.86
CA ALA A 237 -7.09 -21.02 -19.72
C ALA A 237 -5.85 -20.10 -19.81
N TYR A 238 -5.00 -20.12 -18.77
CA TYR A 238 -3.81 -19.29 -18.72
C TYR A 238 -2.67 -19.99 -19.48
N GLY A 239 -2.80 -20.05 -20.80
CA GLY A 239 -1.82 -20.68 -21.70
C GLY A 239 -0.68 -19.74 -22.12
N PRO A 240 0.24 -20.24 -22.97
CA PRO A 240 1.40 -19.47 -23.42
C PRO A 240 1.06 -18.15 -24.11
N LYS A 241 -0.07 -18.07 -24.83
CA LYS A 241 -0.55 -16.81 -25.43
C LYS A 241 -0.88 -15.77 -24.35
N THR A 242 -1.63 -16.18 -23.31
CA THR A 242 -1.98 -15.31 -22.17
C THR A 242 -0.72 -14.83 -21.44
N VAL A 243 0.26 -15.72 -21.21
CA VAL A 243 1.57 -15.36 -20.63
C VAL A 243 2.28 -14.29 -21.46
N ALA A 244 2.34 -14.46 -22.79
CA ALA A 244 2.99 -13.49 -23.67
C ALA A 244 2.31 -12.10 -23.61
N GLN A 245 0.98 -12.08 -23.60
CA GLN A 245 0.22 -10.83 -23.49
C GLN A 245 0.35 -10.17 -22.10
N ALA A 246 0.40 -10.96 -21.03
CA ALA A 246 0.68 -10.46 -19.69
C ALA A 246 2.06 -9.79 -19.59
N LYS A 247 3.10 -10.39 -20.19
CA LYS A 247 4.45 -9.78 -20.28
C LYS A 247 4.44 -8.47 -21.05
N ALA A 248 3.72 -8.42 -22.17
CA ALA A 248 3.59 -7.20 -22.98
C ALA A 248 2.91 -6.08 -22.19
N PHE A 249 1.81 -6.40 -21.50
CA PHE A 249 1.11 -5.47 -20.61
C PHE A 249 2.03 -4.96 -19.49
N GLN A 250 2.70 -5.87 -18.78
CA GLN A 250 3.61 -5.53 -17.68
C GLN A 250 4.74 -4.61 -18.13
N SER A 251 5.34 -4.88 -19.30
CA SER A 251 6.39 -4.04 -19.88
C SER A 251 5.89 -2.62 -20.14
N GLY A 252 4.71 -2.47 -20.73
CA GLY A 252 4.09 -1.16 -20.96
C GLY A 252 3.64 -0.46 -19.67
N ALA A 253 3.31 -1.23 -18.63
CA ALA A 253 2.87 -0.72 -17.33
C ALA A 253 4.02 -0.41 -16.36
N GLY A 254 5.28 -0.62 -16.73
CA GLY A 254 6.45 -0.43 -15.85
C GLY A 254 6.49 -1.42 -14.69
N LEU A 255 6.11 -2.67 -14.95
CA LEU A 255 6.18 -3.81 -14.02
C LEU A 255 7.30 -4.76 -14.46
N VAL A 256 7.67 -5.70 -13.58
CA VAL A 256 8.49 -6.85 -13.99
C VAL A 256 7.67 -7.68 -14.98
N ALA A 257 8.23 -7.94 -16.16
CA ALA A 257 7.57 -8.68 -17.23
C ALA A 257 7.75 -10.21 -17.07
N ASP A 258 7.31 -10.73 -15.93
CA ASP A 258 7.37 -12.17 -15.58
C ASP A 258 6.25 -12.99 -16.25
N GLY A 259 5.17 -12.34 -16.67
CA GLY A 259 4.00 -12.95 -17.28
C GLY A 259 2.98 -13.48 -16.27
N GLU A 260 3.13 -13.12 -14.99
CA GLU A 260 2.27 -13.51 -13.89
C GLU A 260 1.36 -12.34 -13.48
N ILE A 261 0.05 -12.57 -13.40
CA ILE A 261 -0.90 -11.53 -12.97
C ILE A 261 -1.16 -11.74 -11.47
N GLY A 262 -0.42 -10.98 -10.66
CA GLY A 262 -0.54 -10.98 -9.19
C GLY A 262 -0.81 -9.59 -8.60
N PRO A 263 -0.59 -9.40 -7.28
CA PRO A 263 -0.97 -8.19 -6.54
C PRO A 263 -0.41 -6.86 -7.08
N LYS A 264 0.69 -6.90 -7.85
CA LYS A 264 1.25 -5.70 -8.52
C LYS A 264 0.66 -5.46 -9.91
N SER A 265 0.20 -6.51 -10.58
CA SER A 265 -0.36 -6.47 -11.94
C SER A 265 -1.84 -6.07 -11.91
N TRP A 266 -2.63 -6.67 -11.03
CA TRP A 266 -4.08 -6.44 -10.96
C TRP A 266 -4.50 -4.97 -10.82
N PRO A 267 -3.93 -4.17 -9.89
CA PRO A 267 -4.34 -2.77 -9.74
C PRO A 267 -4.09 -1.91 -10.99
N LYS A 268 -3.13 -2.30 -11.84
CA LYS A 268 -2.87 -1.63 -13.12
C LYS A 268 -3.73 -2.18 -14.26
N LEU A 269 -4.18 -3.43 -14.13
CA LEU A 269 -4.91 -4.14 -15.17
C LEU A 269 -6.41 -3.83 -15.15
N ILE A 270 -7.02 -3.68 -13.97
CA ILE A 270 -8.45 -3.42 -13.82
C ILE A 270 -8.87 -2.06 -14.42
N LYS A 271 -10.11 -1.99 -14.91
CA LYS A 271 -10.73 -0.74 -15.39
C LYS A 271 -12.07 -0.54 -14.72
N ALA A 272 -12.30 0.66 -14.19
CA ALA A 272 -13.58 1.00 -13.61
C ALA A 272 -14.67 1.04 -14.68
N VAL A 273 -15.79 0.36 -14.44
CA VAL A 273 -16.93 0.31 -15.36
C VAL A 273 -18.25 0.56 -14.62
N LYS A 274 -19.16 1.28 -15.27
CA LYS A 274 -20.49 1.62 -14.75
C LYS A 274 -21.53 1.57 -15.86
N LYS A 275 -22.80 1.80 -15.53
CA LYS A 275 -23.90 1.86 -16.49
C LYS A 275 -23.57 2.70 -17.72
N GLY A 276 -23.85 2.14 -18.89
CA GLY A 276 -23.57 2.75 -20.20
C GLY A 276 -22.17 2.44 -20.75
N ALA A 277 -21.27 1.88 -19.95
CA ALA A 277 -19.99 1.39 -20.46
C ALA A 277 -20.17 0.17 -21.37
N THR A 278 -19.24 -0.01 -22.31
CA THR A 278 -19.22 -1.15 -23.23
C THR A 278 -17.81 -1.71 -23.40
N GLY A 279 -17.70 -2.97 -23.83
CA GLY A 279 -16.44 -3.59 -24.24
C GLY A 279 -15.91 -4.64 -23.27
N ASP A 280 -14.65 -5.04 -23.45
CA ASP A 280 -14.10 -6.21 -22.75
C ASP A 280 -13.95 -6.01 -21.22
N ALA A 281 -13.73 -4.79 -20.74
CA ALA A 281 -13.75 -4.52 -19.30
C ALA A 281 -15.12 -4.80 -18.66
N VAL A 282 -16.21 -4.59 -19.42
CA VAL A 282 -17.57 -4.94 -18.98
C VAL A 282 -17.76 -6.46 -19.01
N ARG A 283 -17.26 -7.16 -20.03
CA ARG A 283 -17.29 -8.63 -20.07
C ARG A 283 -16.57 -9.24 -18.88
N ALA A 284 -15.42 -8.69 -18.51
CA ALA A 284 -14.70 -9.10 -17.31
C ALA A 284 -15.56 -8.93 -16.05
N ALA A 285 -16.26 -7.81 -15.91
CA ALA A 285 -17.11 -7.54 -14.75
C ALA A 285 -18.32 -8.48 -14.70
N GLN A 286 -19.00 -8.68 -15.83
CA GLN A 286 -20.13 -9.62 -15.96
C GLN A 286 -19.70 -11.05 -15.66
N THR A 287 -18.51 -11.46 -16.13
CA THR A 287 -17.92 -12.78 -15.84
C THR A 287 -17.75 -12.98 -14.35
N GLN A 288 -17.18 -11.99 -13.66
CA GLN A 288 -16.94 -12.07 -12.22
C GLN A 288 -18.25 -12.04 -11.42
N LEU A 289 -19.18 -11.14 -11.75
CA LEU A 289 -20.50 -11.09 -11.11
C LEU A 289 -21.27 -12.42 -11.24
N ASN A 290 -21.09 -13.15 -12.35
CA ASN A 290 -21.69 -14.46 -12.54
C ASN A 290 -21.13 -15.55 -11.63
N VAL A 291 -19.89 -15.42 -11.16
CA VAL A 291 -19.32 -16.33 -10.15
C VAL A 291 -20.13 -16.22 -8.84
N TYR A 292 -20.67 -15.04 -8.55
CA TYR A 292 -21.54 -14.79 -7.40
C TYR A 292 -23.02 -14.95 -7.71
N GLY A 293 -23.37 -15.67 -8.79
CA GLY A 293 -24.74 -16.07 -9.08
C GLY A 293 -25.61 -15.01 -9.79
N ALA A 294 -25.01 -13.96 -10.36
CA ALA A 294 -25.79 -12.90 -11.01
C ALA A 294 -26.56 -13.33 -12.29
N GLY A 295 -26.17 -14.43 -12.94
CA GLY A 295 -26.88 -14.97 -14.11
C GLY A 295 -26.93 -14.05 -15.34
N LEU A 296 -25.97 -13.15 -15.49
CA LEU A 296 -25.88 -12.18 -16.57
C LEU A 296 -25.42 -12.83 -17.88
N GLN A 297 -25.88 -12.29 -19.00
CA GLN A 297 -25.22 -12.51 -20.28
C GLN A 297 -23.90 -11.73 -20.31
N VAL A 298 -22.81 -12.35 -20.75
CA VAL A 298 -21.49 -11.71 -20.92
C VAL A 298 -21.42 -11.03 -22.30
N ASP A 299 -22.26 -10.04 -22.52
CA ASP A 299 -22.40 -9.33 -23.80
C ASP A 299 -21.45 -8.13 -23.95
N GLY A 300 -20.84 -7.68 -22.85
CA GLY A 300 -19.99 -6.50 -22.81
C GLY A 300 -20.77 -5.19 -22.82
N GLN A 301 -22.05 -5.19 -22.46
CA GLN A 301 -22.88 -4.00 -22.29
C GLN A 301 -23.26 -3.82 -20.83
N PHE A 302 -22.84 -2.71 -20.22
CA PHE A 302 -23.16 -2.44 -18.82
C PHE A 302 -24.55 -1.82 -18.74
N GLY A 303 -25.58 -2.67 -18.91
CA GLY A 303 -26.99 -2.28 -18.82
C GLY A 303 -27.55 -2.34 -17.40
N THR A 304 -28.86 -2.15 -17.28
CA THR A 304 -29.59 -2.16 -15.99
C THR A 304 -29.40 -3.47 -15.22
N ALA A 305 -29.33 -4.61 -15.91
CA ALA A 305 -29.10 -5.90 -15.25
C ALA A 305 -27.71 -5.97 -14.60
N THR A 306 -26.66 -5.52 -15.29
CA THR A 306 -25.28 -5.50 -14.76
C THR A 306 -25.13 -4.49 -13.64
N GLU A 307 -25.78 -3.32 -13.72
CA GLU A 307 -25.83 -2.34 -12.62
C GLU A 307 -26.50 -2.92 -11.38
N LYS A 308 -27.66 -3.57 -11.55
CA LYS A 308 -28.34 -4.23 -10.44
C LYS A 308 -27.43 -5.28 -9.79
N ALA A 309 -26.82 -6.16 -10.59
CA ALA A 309 -25.89 -7.17 -10.10
C ALA A 309 -24.68 -6.57 -9.35
N ALA A 310 -24.11 -5.48 -9.87
CA ALA A 310 -23.02 -4.77 -9.20
C ALA A 310 -23.48 -4.21 -7.84
N THR A 311 -24.65 -3.57 -7.77
CA THR A 311 -25.19 -3.06 -6.50
C THR A 311 -25.57 -4.16 -5.50
N ASP A 312 -26.11 -5.29 -5.98
CA ASP A 312 -26.44 -6.44 -5.14
C ASP A 312 -25.16 -7.05 -4.55
N PHE A 313 -24.14 -7.23 -5.38
CA PHE A 313 -22.81 -7.70 -4.97
C PHE A 313 -22.18 -6.75 -3.94
N GLN A 314 -22.17 -5.44 -4.23
CA GLN A 314 -21.65 -4.44 -3.30
C GLN A 314 -22.35 -4.50 -1.94
N ARG A 315 -23.68 -4.64 -1.92
CA ARG A 315 -24.46 -4.80 -0.69
C ARG A 315 -24.10 -6.08 0.05
N ALA A 316 -23.98 -7.20 -0.66
CA ALA A 316 -23.65 -8.50 -0.07
C ALA A 316 -22.23 -8.52 0.55
N HIS A 317 -21.31 -7.73 0.01
CA HIS A 317 -19.91 -7.69 0.45
C HIS A 317 -19.54 -6.43 1.25
N GLY A 318 -20.53 -5.66 1.73
CA GLY A 318 -20.29 -4.49 2.58
C GLY A 318 -19.47 -3.38 1.90
N LEU A 319 -19.60 -3.25 0.57
CA LEU A 319 -18.99 -2.19 -0.21
C LEU A 319 -19.92 -0.97 -0.30
N ALA A 320 -19.38 0.18 -0.68
CA ALA A 320 -20.21 1.30 -1.11
C ALA A 320 -21.12 0.87 -2.28
N VAL A 321 -22.43 1.10 -2.14
CA VAL A 321 -23.44 0.68 -3.13
C VAL A 321 -23.66 1.80 -4.14
N ASP A 322 -22.72 1.95 -5.06
CA ASP A 322 -22.70 3.01 -6.09
C ASP A 322 -22.93 2.49 -7.52
N GLY A 323 -23.07 1.17 -7.70
CA GLY A 323 -23.28 0.53 -9.00
C GLY A 323 -22.06 0.60 -9.93
N LEU A 324 -20.93 1.12 -9.44
CA LEU A 324 -19.65 1.19 -10.13
C LEU A 324 -18.82 -0.04 -9.78
N VAL A 325 -18.41 -0.80 -10.78
CA VAL A 325 -17.35 -1.81 -10.59
C VAL A 325 -16.00 -1.10 -10.60
N GLY A 326 -15.67 -0.47 -9.47
CA GLY A 326 -14.43 0.26 -9.23
C GLY A 326 -13.36 -0.59 -8.52
N PRO A 327 -12.20 -0.01 -8.15
CA PRO A 327 -11.08 -0.77 -7.58
C PRO A 327 -11.45 -1.68 -6.40
N LYS A 328 -12.25 -1.20 -5.46
CA LYS A 328 -12.71 -1.99 -4.30
C LYS A 328 -13.67 -3.12 -4.70
N THR A 329 -14.56 -2.86 -5.67
CA THR A 329 -15.47 -3.89 -6.18
C THR A 329 -14.71 -4.94 -6.99
N TRP A 330 -13.72 -4.55 -7.78
CA TRP A 330 -12.83 -5.47 -8.48
C TRP A 330 -12.03 -6.34 -7.53
N GLU A 331 -11.47 -5.75 -6.48
CA GLU A 331 -10.74 -6.47 -5.43
C GLU A 331 -11.65 -7.53 -4.82
N ALA A 332 -12.86 -7.15 -4.36
CA ALA A 332 -13.82 -8.10 -3.84
C ALA A 332 -14.20 -9.19 -4.85
N LEU A 333 -14.54 -8.83 -6.09
CA LEU A 333 -14.96 -9.78 -7.14
C LEU A 333 -13.91 -10.85 -7.43
N ILE A 334 -12.63 -10.48 -7.40
CA ILE A 334 -11.53 -11.36 -7.83
C ILE A 334 -10.85 -12.03 -6.64
N GLY A 335 -10.73 -11.35 -5.49
CA GLY A 335 -9.96 -11.81 -4.34
C GLY A 335 -10.78 -12.41 -3.20
N THR A 336 -12.12 -12.37 -3.22
CA THR A 336 -12.96 -13.03 -2.19
C THR A 336 -13.61 -14.29 -2.74
N ARG A 337 -12.90 -15.41 -2.67
CA ARG A 337 -13.45 -16.74 -3.01
C ARG A 337 -13.07 -17.76 -1.96
#